data_AF-A0A3D1IHJ7-F1
#
_entry.id   AF-A0A3D1IHJ7-F1
#
_cell.length_a   1.000
_cell.length_b   1.000
_cell.length_c   1.000
_cell.angle_alpha   90.00
_cell.angle_beta   90.00
_cell.angle_gamma   90.00
#
_symmetry.space_group_name_H-M   'P 1'
#
loop_
_entity.id
_entity.type
_entity.pdbx_description
1 polymer ?
#
loop_
_entity_poly.entity_id
_entity_poly.type
_entity_poly.pdbx_seq_one_letter_code
_entity_poly.pdbx_strand_id
1 'polypeptide(L)'
;MAGERETGITMIRLVRQMDAGPMLARAVYPIGEDDTSEMAERALGVLGADLLLSTVAALASGQAVEEEQNHARATLAPRLTREDGRVDWAQPADTVRNLIRGLHPWPHAYTFLHSTRYLLLRATVEPLAEAERLAAPAPVGTIIEALGDRLHVACGQKTVLALHEVQPEGRKRLSTRAFLAGRAIAPPASFHSVAGPA
;
A
#
# COMPACT_ATOMS: atom_id res chain seq x y z
N MET A 1 1.64 -1.33 4.48
CA MET A 1 1.28 0.10 4.33
C MET A 1 2.27 1.04 4.98
N ALA A 2 2.85 0.70 6.15
CA ALA A 2 3.75 1.61 6.86
C ALA A 2 5.17 1.65 6.27
N GLY A 3 5.44 0.89 5.20
CA GLY A 3 6.72 0.94 4.48
C GLY A 3 7.77 0.00 5.04
N GLU A 4 7.36 -1.01 5.82
CA GLU A 4 8.24 -2.08 6.26
C GLU A 4 8.89 -2.78 5.05
N ARG A 5 10.15 -3.19 5.24
CA ARG A 5 10.91 -3.94 4.22
C ARG A 5 10.79 -5.45 4.38
N GLU A 6 10.20 -5.89 5.49
CA GLU A 6 10.03 -7.29 5.83
C GLU A 6 8.71 -7.47 6.58
N THR A 7 8.07 -8.62 6.38
CA THR A 7 6.96 -9.13 7.18
C THR A 7 7.21 -10.61 7.46
N GLY A 8 6.22 -11.35 7.95
CA GLY A 8 6.41 -12.76 8.26
C GLY A 8 5.20 -13.41 8.90
N ILE A 9 5.39 -14.67 9.28
CA ILE A 9 4.43 -15.44 10.07
C ILE A 9 5.11 -15.84 11.37
N THR A 10 4.34 -15.79 12.45
CA THR A 10 4.73 -16.31 13.75
C THR A 10 3.69 -17.31 14.21
N MET A 11 4.12 -18.51 14.58
CA MET A 11 3.29 -19.46 15.30
C MET A 11 3.32 -19.10 16.78
N ILE A 12 2.16 -18.87 17.38
CA ILE A 12 2.04 -18.50 18.78
C ILE A 12 1.19 -19.50 19.54
N ARG A 13 1.45 -19.65 20.83
CA ARG A 13 0.50 -20.30 21.74
C ARG A 13 -0.68 -19.36 21.96
N LEU A 14 -1.90 -19.86 21.81
CA LEU A 14 -3.09 -19.05 22.10
C LEU A 14 -3.24 -18.83 23.61
N VAL A 15 -3.44 -17.57 23.98
CA VAL A 15 -3.72 -17.10 25.34
C VAL A 15 -4.97 -16.21 25.32
N ARG A 16 -5.46 -15.78 26.49
CA ARG A 16 -6.68 -14.95 26.58
C ARG A 16 -6.54 -13.59 25.89
N GLN A 17 -5.33 -13.03 25.89
CA GLN A 17 -5.01 -11.77 25.24
C GLN A 17 -4.78 -11.99 23.75
N MET A 18 -5.32 -11.10 22.92
CA MET A 18 -5.22 -11.18 21.46
C MET A 18 -3.75 -11.15 21.02
N ASP A 19 -3.34 -12.17 20.26
CA ASP A 19 -2.01 -12.32 19.64
C ASP A 19 -0.80 -12.15 20.59
N ALA A 20 -1.00 -12.39 21.89
CA ALA A 20 -0.01 -12.05 22.93
C ALA A 20 0.73 -13.25 23.54
N GLY A 21 0.47 -14.47 23.08
CA GLY A 21 1.09 -15.65 23.67
C GLY A 21 2.52 -15.88 23.18
N PRO A 22 3.28 -16.76 23.85
CA PRO A 22 4.66 -17.07 23.48
C PRO A 22 4.78 -17.52 22.02
N MET A 23 5.86 -17.11 21.36
CA MET A 23 6.21 -17.50 20.00
C MET A 23 6.86 -18.88 20.01
N LEU A 24 6.45 -19.74 19.09
CA LEU A 24 6.97 -21.10 18.92
C LEU A 24 7.94 -21.20 17.74
N ALA A 25 7.62 -20.49 16.66
CA ALA A 25 8.41 -20.45 15.44
C ALA A 25 8.07 -19.19 14.64
N ARG A 26 9.00 -18.74 13.79
CA ARG A 26 8.79 -17.60 12.90
C ARG A 26 9.45 -17.82 11.54
N ALA A 27 8.85 -17.25 10.51
CA ALA A 27 9.44 -17.16 9.17
C ALA A 27 9.36 -15.71 8.68
N VAL A 28 10.41 -15.25 8.02
CA VAL A 28 10.53 -13.88 7.48
C VAL A 28 10.29 -13.90 5.98
N TYR A 29 9.55 -12.91 5.50
CA TYR A 29 9.31 -12.62 4.10
C TYR A 29 9.80 -11.20 3.78
N PRO A 30 10.85 -11.04 2.95
CA PRO A 30 11.26 -9.74 2.44
C PRO A 30 10.16 -9.16 1.55
N ILE A 31 9.74 -7.93 1.83
CA ILE A 31 8.73 -7.22 1.03
C ILE A 31 9.44 -6.63 -0.18
N GLY A 32 9.13 -7.16 -1.36
CA GLY A 32 9.63 -6.64 -2.63
C GLY A 32 9.15 -5.20 -2.90
N GLU A 33 9.85 -4.51 -3.81
CA GLU A 33 9.47 -3.15 -4.20
C GLU A 33 8.03 -3.09 -4.74
N ASP A 34 7.68 -4.03 -5.62
CA ASP A 34 6.36 -4.06 -6.27
C ASP A 34 5.36 -5.02 -5.60
N ASP A 35 5.71 -5.54 -4.41
CA ASP A 35 4.81 -6.42 -3.67
C ASP A 35 3.52 -5.69 -3.27
N THR A 36 2.41 -6.34 -3.58
CA THR A 36 1.10 -5.99 -3.06
C THR A 36 0.76 -6.87 -1.86
N SER A 37 -0.24 -6.45 -1.07
CA SER A 37 -0.73 -7.30 0.03
C SER A 37 -1.22 -8.67 -0.45
N GLU A 38 -1.82 -8.76 -1.65
CA GLU A 38 -2.20 -10.05 -2.25
C GLU A 38 -0.99 -10.97 -2.49
N MET A 39 0.11 -10.42 -3.01
CA MET A 39 1.32 -11.18 -3.30
C MET A 39 1.97 -11.66 -2.00
N ALA A 40 2.08 -10.77 -1.02
CA ALA A 40 2.59 -11.10 0.31
C ALA A 40 1.71 -12.16 0.98
N GLU A 41 0.38 -12.03 0.95
CA GLU A 41 -0.56 -13.02 1.52
C GLU A 41 -0.35 -14.41 0.92
N ARG A 42 -0.23 -14.52 -0.41
CA ARG A 42 0.01 -15.81 -1.07
C ARG A 42 1.35 -16.42 -0.67
N ALA A 43 2.42 -15.62 -0.64
CA ALA A 43 3.74 -16.09 -0.25
C ALA A 43 3.78 -16.53 1.22
N LEU A 44 3.20 -15.73 2.11
CA LEU A 44 3.05 -16.03 3.51
C LEU A 44 2.19 -17.29 3.71
N GLY A 45 1.11 -17.49 2.95
CA GLY A 45 0.31 -18.71 3.01
C GLY A 45 1.12 -19.99 2.80
N VAL A 46 2.04 -19.99 1.84
CA VAL A 46 2.95 -21.12 1.59
C VAL A 46 3.95 -21.28 2.74
N LEU A 47 4.63 -20.19 3.13
CA LEU A 47 5.59 -20.21 4.26
C LEU A 47 4.95 -20.66 5.57
N GLY A 48 3.70 -20.27 5.81
CA GLY A 48 2.93 -20.59 6.99
C GLY A 48 2.55 -22.06 7.06
N ALA A 49 2.23 -22.68 5.93
CA ALA A 49 1.95 -24.12 5.87
C ALA A 49 3.18 -24.94 6.30
N ASP A 50 4.35 -24.62 5.76
CA ASP A 50 5.61 -25.30 6.09
C ASP A 50 6.00 -25.05 7.56
N LEU A 51 5.87 -23.81 8.02
CA LEU A 51 6.15 -23.43 9.42
C LEU A 51 5.19 -24.15 10.38
N LEU A 52 3.93 -24.32 10.01
CA LEU A 52 2.93 -25.00 10.84
C LEU A 52 3.29 -26.48 11.02
N LEU A 53 3.61 -27.17 9.93
CA LEU A 53 3.97 -28.59 9.97
C LEU A 53 5.19 -28.84 10.86
N SER A 54 6.24 -28.04 10.70
CA SER A 54 7.44 -28.15 11.54
C SER A 54 7.17 -27.82 13.01
N THR A 55 6.34 -26.81 13.29
CA THR A 55 5.93 -26.44 14.66
C THR A 55 5.14 -27.57 15.34
N VAL A 56 4.17 -28.17 14.64
CA VAL A 56 3.38 -29.29 15.16
C VAL A 56 4.26 -30.51 15.43
N ALA A 57 5.20 -30.81 14.54
CA ALA A 57 6.15 -31.91 14.75
C ALA A 57 7.03 -31.68 15.99
N ALA A 58 7.55 -30.46 16.18
CA ALA A 58 8.34 -30.10 17.37
C ALA A 58 7.52 -30.17 18.67
N LEU A 59 6.25 -29.78 18.63
CA LEU A 59 5.34 -29.94 19.77
C LEU A 59 5.11 -31.42 20.10
N ALA A 60 4.87 -32.25 19.09
CA ALA A 60 4.63 -33.68 19.26
C ALA A 60 5.86 -34.45 19.79
N SER A 61 7.07 -34.04 19.40
CA SER A 61 8.32 -34.63 19.88
C SER A 61 8.79 -34.06 21.23
N GLY A 62 8.11 -33.06 21.78
CA GLY A 62 8.52 -32.37 23.01
C GLY A 62 9.76 -31.47 22.84
N GLN A 63 10.07 -31.07 21.61
CA GLN A 63 11.24 -30.23 21.26
C GLN A 63 10.88 -28.77 20.99
N ALA A 64 9.61 -28.39 21.03
CA ALA A 64 9.19 -27.01 20.85
C ALA A 64 9.77 -26.11 21.95
N VAL A 65 10.27 -24.93 21.55
CA VAL A 65 10.77 -23.89 22.45
C VAL A 65 9.84 -22.70 22.36
N GLU A 66 9.46 -22.15 23.51
CA GLU A 66 8.62 -20.96 23.60
C GLU A 66 9.46 -19.73 23.94
N GLU A 67 9.28 -18.67 23.16
CA GLU A 67 9.90 -17.36 23.37
C GLU A 67 8.81 -16.33 23.74
N GLU A 68 8.90 -15.76 24.94
CA GLU A 68 7.97 -14.70 25.37
C GLU A 68 8.09 -13.47 24.47
N GLN A 69 6.93 -12.89 24.12
CA GLN A 69 6.92 -11.66 23.33
C GLN A 69 7.35 -10.46 24.17
N ASN A 70 8.11 -9.54 23.55
CA ASN A 70 8.36 -8.23 24.15
C ASN A 70 7.16 -7.29 23.91
N HIS A 71 6.24 -7.24 24.88
CA HIS A 71 5.03 -6.42 24.77
C HIS A 71 5.29 -4.91 24.61
N ALA A 72 6.45 -4.39 25.01
CA ALA A 72 6.81 -2.99 24.77
C ALA A 72 7.04 -2.66 23.28
N ARG A 73 7.20 -3.69 22.43
CA ARG A 73 7.34 -3.55 20.97
C ARG A 73 6.05 -3.85 20.20
N ALA A 74 4.95 -4.13 20.90
CA ALA A 74 3.69 -4.46 20.25
C ALA A 74 3.14 -3.27 19.44
N THR A 75 2.71 -3.54 18.22
CA THR A 75 2.02 -2.59 17.35
C THR A 75 0.64 -3.13 17.02
N LEU A 76 -0.31 -2.25 16.70
CA LEU A 76 -1.67 -2.63 16.33
C LEU A 76 -1.84 -2.59 14.81
N ALA A 77 -2.47 -3.63 14.27
CA ALA A 77 -2.94 -3.70 12.89
C ALA A 77 -4.47 -3.79 12.91
N PRO A 78 -5.20 -2.66 12.99
CA PRO A 78 -6.65 -2.67 13.05
C PRO A 78 -7.26 -3.20 11.75
N ARG A 79 -8.52 -3.66 11.83
CA ARG A 79 -9.27 -4.03 10.63
C ARG A 79 -9.41 -2.83 9.71
N LEU A 80 -9.07 -3.05 8.44
CA LEU A 80 -9.22 -2.04 7.40
C LEU A 80 -10.71 -1.77 7.12
N THR A 81 -10.98 -0.55 6.72
CA THR A 81 -12.28 -0.01 6.30
C THR A 81 -12.14 0.56 4.89
N ARG A 82 -13.24 0.93 4.23
CA ARG A 82 -13.13 1.56 2.91
C ARG A 82 -12.48 2.94 3.00
N GLU A 83 -12.68 3.62 4.12
CA GLU A 83 -12.20 4.96 4.41
C GLU A 83 -10.67 5.01 4.47
N ASP A 84 -10.02 3.93 4.91
CA ASP A 84 -8.56 3.80 4.94
C ASP A 84 -7.92 3.85 3.55
N GLY A 85 -8.70 3.56 2.48
CA GLY A 85 -8.27 3.72 1.10
C GLY A 85 -8.10 5.17 0.65
N ARG A 86 -8.58 6.16 1.42
CA ARG A 86 -8.58 7.55 0.98
C ARG A 86 -7.15 8.11 0.95
N VAL A 87 -6.70 8.52 -0.23
CA VAL A 87 -5.38 9.13 -0.39
C VAL A 87 -5.36 10.52 0.25
N ASP A 88 -4.44 10.72 1.18
CA ASP A 88 -4.03 12.03 1.66
C ASP A 88 -2.81 12.50 0.87
N TRP A 89 -3.02 13.43 -0.06
CA TRP A 89 -1.95 13.96 -0.90
C TRP A 89 -0.95 14.83 -0.14
N ALA A 90 -1.26 15.25 1.10
CA ALA A 90 -0.29 15.93 1.96
C ALA A 90 0.82 14.98 2.45
N GLN A 91 0.63 13.66 2.31
CA GLN A 91 1.66 12.67 2.60
C GLN A 91 2.72 12.60 1.49
N PRO A 92 3.95 12.18 1.81
CA PRO A 92 4.99 11.90 0.81
C PRO A 92 4.58 10.82 -0.21
N ALA A 93 5.15 10.88 -1.41
CA ALA A 93 4.84 9.96 -2.50
C ALA A 93 5.13 8.49 -2.16
N ASP A 94 6.17 8.20 -1.35
CA ASP A 94 6.43 6.85 -0.85
C ASP A 94 5.30 6.33 0.04
N THR A 95 4.72 7.19 0.88
CA THR A 95 3.62 6.85 1.77
C THR A 95 2.35 6.59 0.95
N VAL A 96 2.07 7.43 -0.05
CA VAL A 96 0.96 7.20 -0.99
C VAL A 96 1.17 5.92 -1.81
N ARG A 97 2.39 5.66 -2.31
CA ARG A 97 2.72 4.40 -3.00
C ARG A 97 2.51 3.18 -2.09
N ASN A 98 2.95 3.26 -0.84
CA ASN A 98 2.80 2.18 0.14
C ASN A 98 1.33 1.90 0.48
N LEU A 99 0.49 2.94 0.49
CA LEU A 99 -0.96 2.80 0.59
C LEU A 99 -1.53 2.06 -0.61
N ILE A 100 -1.16 2.47 -1.83
CA ILE A 100 -1.62 1.86 -3.10
C ILE A 100 -1.33 0.36 -3.12
N ARG A 101 -0.08 -0.04 -2.89
CA ARG A 101 0.30 -1.47 -2.92
C ARG A 101 -0.20 -2.25 -1.70
N GLY A 102 -0.23 -1.61 -0.54
CA GLY A 102 -0.63 -2.22 0.73
C GLY A 102 -2.15 -2.44 0.86
N LEU A 103 -2.97 -1.77 0.04
CA LEU A 103 -4.43 -1.94 0.03
C LEU A 103 -4.93 -2.67 -1.21
N HIS A 104 -4.04 -3.24 -2.02
CA HIS A 104 -4.43 -4.09 -3.14
C HIS A 104 -4.62 -5.56 -2.66
N PRO A 105 -5.80 -6.18 -2.87
CA PRO A 105 -6.91 -5.76 -3.73
C PRO A 105 -8.11 -5.17 -2.94
N TRP A 106 -7.97 -4.95 -1.63
CA TRP A 106 -9.02 -4.36 -0.81
C TRP A 106 -8.44 -3.53 0.33
N PRO A 107 -9.00 -2.35 0.62
CA PRO A 107 -10.11 -1.65 -0.04
C PRO A 107 -9.74 -0.89 -1.33
N HIS A 108 -8.48 -0.97 -1.76
CA HIS A 108 -7.80 -0.09 -2.72
C HIS A 108 -7.61 1.35 -2.23
N ALA A 109 -6.48 1.95 -2.62
CA ALA A 109 -6.28 3.38 -2.51
C ALA A 109 -7.16 4.11 -3.55
N TYR A 110 -7.74 5.26 -3.17
CA TYR A 110 -8.59 6.04 -4.05
C TYR A 110 -8.47 7.55 -3.81
N THR A 111 -8.83 8.30 -4.85
CA THR A 111 -8.88 9.76 -4.86
C THR A 111 -10.05 10.24 -5.69
N PHE A 112 -10.30 11.56 -5.71
CA PHE A 112 -11.32 12.19 -6.52
C PHE A 112 -10.68 13.17 -7.50
N LEU A 113 -11.16 13.16 -8.73
CA LEU A 113 -10.90 14.22 -9.71
C LEU A 113 -12.27 14.73 -10.17
N HIS A 114 -12.52 16.01 -9.91
CA HIS A 114 -13.89 16.56 -9.88
C HIS A 114 -14.77 15.76 -8.90
N SER A 115 -15.95 15.30 -9.33
CA SER A 115 -16.85 14.46 -8.51
C SER A 115 -16.72 12.96 -8.79
N THR A 116 -15.75 12.54 -9.60
CA THR A 116 -15.56 11.12 -9.92
C THR A 116 -14.48 10.51 -9.04
N ARG A 117 -14.78 9.36 -8.43
CA ARG A 117 -13.80 8.57 -7.68
C ARG A 117 -12.94 7.72 -8.63
N TYR A 118 -11.65 7.67 -8.33
CA TYR A 118 -10.66 6.86 -9.03
C TYR A 118 -9.93 5.97 -8.03
N LEU A 119 -9.87 4.67 -8.31
CA LEU A 119 -8.93 3.79 -7.63
C LEU A 119 -7.55 3.97 -8.27
N LEU A 120 -6.53 4.01 -7.43
CA LEU A 120 -5.13 4.05 -7.84
C LEU A 120 -4.58 2.63 -7.67
N LEU A 121 -4.18 2.01 -8.77
CA LEU A 121 -3.85 0.57 -8.79
C LEU A 121 -2.35 0.31 -8.89
N ARG A 122 -1.60 1.18 -9.58
CA ARG A 122 -0.14 1.07 -9.70
C ARG A 122 0.49 2.45 -9.79
N ALA A 123 1.56 2.64 -9.01
CA ALA A 123 2.32 3.89 -8.97
C ALA A 123 3.79 3.65 -8.63
N THR A 124 4.65 4.59 -9.04
CA THR A 124 6.05 4.68 -8.61
C THR A 124 6.33 6.07 -8.03
N VAL A 125 7.42 6.19 -7.28
CA VAL A 125 7.91 7.48 -6.79
C VAL A 125 8.98 7.97 -7.76
N GLU A 126 8.89 9.23 -8.17
CA GLU A 126 9.94 9.83 -8.98
C GLU A 126 11.21 10.08 -8.14
N PRO A 127 12.42 9.88 -8.69
CA PRO A 127 13.66 10.22 -8.01
C PRO A 127 13.69 11.70 -7.61
N LEU A 128 14.33 12.04 -6.49
CA LEU A 128 14.34 13.42 -5.97
C LEU A 128 14.75 14.46 -7.02
N ALA A 129 15.79 14.18 -7.82
CA ALA A 129 16.23 15.10 -8.87
C ALA A 129 15.18 15.33 -9.96
N GLU A 130 14.34 14.33 -10.27
CA GLU A 130 13.22 14.48 -11.21
C GLU A 130 12.03 15.15 -10.53
N ALA A 131 11.74 14.78 -9.28
CA ALA A 131 10.73 15.44 -8.47
C ALA A 131 11.01 16.94 -8.33
N GLU A 132 12.26 17.37 -8.12
CA GLU A 132 12.64 18.79 -8.06
C GLU A 132 12.47 19.52 -9.40
N ARG A 133 12.67 18.82 -10.53
CA ARG A 133 12.42 19.39 -11.87
C ARG A 133 10.94 19.52 -12.16
N LEU A 134 10.16 18.50 -11.81
CA LEU A 134 8.71 18.45 -12.03
C LEU A 134 7.96 19.33 -11.03
N ALA A 135 8.44 19.42 -9.79
CA ALA A 135 7.86 20.23 -8.75
C ALA A 135 8.20 21.71 -8.95
N ALA A 136 7.39 22.37 -9.78
CA ALA A 136 6.98 23.73 -9.45
C ALA A 136 6.40 23.75 -8.01
N PRO A 137 6.28 24.90 -7.31
CA PRO A 137 5.65 24.98 -5.99
C PRO A 137 4.12 24.72 -6.03
N ALA A 138 3.72 23.70 -6.78
CA ALA A 138 2.36 23.24 -6.95
C ALA A 138 1.85 22.73 -5.60
N PRO A 139 0.61 23.10 -5.22
CA PRO A 139 -0.05 22.52 -4.07
C PRO A 139 -0.12 20.98 -4.19
N VAL A 140 -0.12 20.29 -3.06
CA VAL A 140 -0.31 18.84 -3.03
C VAL A 140 -1.61 18.42 -3.73
N GLY A 141 -1.58 17.27 -4.40
CA GLY A 141 -2.67 16.75 -5.23
C GLY A 141 -2.71 17.36 -6.64
N THR A 142 -1.92 18.39 -6.95
CA THR A 142 -1.87 18.96 -8.31
C THR A 142 -1.31 17.94 -9.31
N ILE A 143 -1.98 17.79 -10.44
CA ILE A 143 -1.52 17.02 -11.59
C ILE A 143 -0.53 17.90 -12.36
N ILE A 144 0.75 17.59 -12.21
CA ILE A 144 1.89 18.35 -12.77
C ILE A 144 2.04 18.06 -14.26
N GLU A 145 1.92 16.79 -14.64
CA GLU A 145 2.05 16.32 -16.02
C GLU A 145 0.94 15.31 -16.30
N ALA A 146 0.31 15.42 -17.47
CA ALA A 146 -0.80 14.56 -17.91
C ALA A 146 -0.75 14.37 -19.44
N LEU A 147 0.32 13.74 -19.94
CA LEU A 147 0.54 13.55 -21.37
C LEU A 147 1.12 12.17 -21.68
N GLY A 148 0.53 11.49 -22.66
CA GLY A 148 1.03 10.18 -23.09
C GLY A 148 0.90 9.15 -21.97
N ASP A 149 2.03 8.60 -21.52
CA ASP A 149 2.14 7.67 -20.40
C ASP A 149 2.48 8.35 -19.06
N ARG A 150 2.58 9.67 -19.04
CA ARG A 150 2.99 10.45 -17.88
C ARG A 150 1.79 11.06 -17.17
N LEU A 151 1.56 10.61 -15.95
CA LEU A 151 0.59 11.20 -15.02
C LEU A 151 1.28 11.39 -13.68
N HIS A 152 1.79 12.60 -13.47
CA HIS A 152 2.56 12.97 -12.29
C HIS A 152 1.74 13.84 -11.36
N VAL A 153 1.74 13.50 -10.08
CA VAL A 153 0.96 14.19 -9.04
C VAL A 153 1.90 14.68 -7.94
N ALA A 154 1.75 15.96 -7.57
CA ALA A 154 2.45 16.56 -6.45
C ALA A 154 2.00 15.93 -5.12
N CYS A 155 2.96 15.51 -4.30
CA CYS A 155 2.72 14.97 -2.96
C CYS A 155 3.40 15.85 -1.89
N GLY A 156 3.18 15.50 -0.62
CA GLY A 156 3.87 16.11 0.51
C GLY A 156 5.39 16.09 0.38
N GLN A 157 6.06 16.98 1.13
CA GLN A 157 7.53 17.05 1.18
C GLN A 157 8.20 17.23 -0.19
N LYS A 158 7.52 17.86 -1.16
CA LYS A 158 8.03 18.09 -2.52
C LYS A 158 8.39 16.80 -3.27
N THR A 159 7.69 15.71 -2.96
CA THR A 159 7.82 14.44 -3.68
C THR A 159 6.78 14.35 -4.79
N VAL A 160 7.03 13.50 -5.79
CA VAL A 160 6.13 13.32 -6.94
C VAL A 160 5.81 11.85 -7.12
N LEU A 161 4.51 11.55 -7.27
CA LEU A 161 4.02 10.22 -7.55
C LEU A 161 3.70 10.10 -9.06
N ALA A 162 4.28 9.09 -9.70
CA ALA A 162 3.94 8.70 -11.07
C ALA A 162 2.86 7.62 -11.03
N LEU A 163 1.66 7.93 -11.54
CA LEU A 163 0.56 6.99 -11.67
C LEU A 163 0.68 6.22 -12.99
N HIS A 164 0.50 4.91 -12.92
CA HIS A 164 0.62 4.02 -14.08
C HIS A 164 -0.67 3.28 -14.44
N GLU A 165 -1.47 2.95 -13.43
CA GLU A 165 -2.75 2.27 -13.61
C GLU A 165 -3.79 2.88 -12.68
N VAL A 166 -4.91 3.30 -13.26
CA VAL A 166 -6.04 3.91 -12.55
C VAL A 166 -7.34 3.25 -12.99
N GLN A 167 -8.34 3.26 -12.12
CA GLN A 167 -9.67 2.74 -12.41
C GLN A 167 -10.72 3.77 -12.01
N PRO A 168 -11.39 4.41 -12.99
CA PRO A 168 -12.59 5.20 -12.69
C PRO A 168 -13.67 4.31 -12.09
N GLU A 169 -14.44 4.84 -11.15
CA GLU A 169 -15.55 4.13 -10.54
C GLU A 169 -16.51 3.54 -11.59
N GLY A 170 -16.87 2.26 -11.41
CA GLY A 170 -17.75 1.52 -12.33
C GLY A 170 -17.17 1.24 -13.72
N ARG A 171 -15.86 1.48 -13.94
CA ARG A 171 -15.17 1.22 -15.22
C ARG A 171 -14.07 0.17 -15.06
N LYS A 172 -13.50 -0.26 -16.20
CA LYS A 172 -12.34 -1.14 -16.24
C LYS A 172 -11.08 -0.39 -15.78
N ARG A 173 -10.09 -1.14 -15.29
CA ARG A 173 -8.71 -0.66 -15.08
C ARG A 173 -8.13 -0.14 -16.41
N LEU A 174 -7.38 0.95 -16.34
CA LEU A 174 -6.76 1.61 -17.48
C LEU A 174 -5.31 1.93 -17.16
N SER A 175 -4.41 1.71 -18.13
CA SER A 175 -3.09 2.34 -18.08
C SER A 175 -3.22 3.86 -18.17
N THR A 176 -2.22 4.58 -17.67
CA THR A 176 -2.17 6.05 -17.77
C THR A 176 -2.41 6.55 -19.19
N ARG A 177 -1.78 5.90 -20.19
CA ARG A 177 -2.00 6.25 -21.60
C ARG A 177 -3.44 6.08 -22.05
N ALA A 178 -4.07 4.96 -21.72
CA ALA A 178 -5.47 4.72 -22.08
C ALA A 178 -6.41 5.68 -21.35
N PHE A 179 -6.10 6.00 -20.09
CA PHE A 179 -6.85 6.96 -19.29
C PHE A 179 -6.79 8.36 -19.91
N LEU A 180 -5.60 8.87 -20.23
CA LEU A 180 -5.40 10.21 -20.80
C LEU A 180 -5.90 10.35 -22.24
N ALA A 181 -5.85 9.28 -23.05
CA ALA A 181 -6.41 9.28 -24.40
C ALA A 181 -7.93 9.43 -24.41
N GLY A 182 -8.62 8.85 -23.42
CA GLY A 182 -10.07 8.95 -23.28
C GLY A 182 -10.56 10.16 -22.46
N ARG A 183 -9.65 10.80 -21.71
CA ARG A 183 -9.93 11.95 -20.83
C ARG A 183 -8.76 12.91 -20.85
N ALA A 184 -8.86 13.95 -21.67
CA ALA A 184 -7.91 15.05 -21.62
C ALA A 184 -8.02 15.76 -20.25
N ILE A 185 -6.91 15.79 -19.52
CA ILE A 185 -6.77 16.55 -18.28
C ILE A 185 -5.97 17.80 -18.64
N ALA A 186 -6.59 18.97 -18.55
CA ALA A 186 -5.92 20.25 -18.78
C ALA A 186 -5.47 20.83 -17.43
N PRO A 187 -4.16 21.04 -17.20
CA PRO A 187 -3.68 21.74 -16.02
C PRO A 187 -4.16 23.20 -15.96
N PRO A 188 -4.38 23.77 -14.76
CA PRO A 188 -4.23 23.13 -13.46
C PRO A 188 -5.44 22.25 -13.13
N ALA A 189 -5.20 20.97 -12.91
CA ALA A 189 -6.17 20.00 -12.40
C ALA A 189 -5.58 19.35 -11.14
N SER A 190 -6.43 18.97 -10.19
CA SER A 190 -5.96 18.39 -8.93
C SER A 190 -6.78 17.18 -8.54
N PHE A 191 -6.09 16.19 -8.00
CA PHE A 191 -6.69 15.12 -7.24
C PHE A 191 -6.97 15.58 -5.81
N HIS A 192 -8.07 15.10 -5.24
CA HIS A 192 -8.55 15.48 -3.92
C HIS A 192 -8.82 14.24 -3.07
N SER A 193 -8.65 14.38 -1.75
CA SER A 193 -8.99 13.31 -0.80
C SER A 193 -10.50 13.14 -0.63
N VAL A 194 -11.27 14.19 -0.87
CA VAL A 194 -12.75 14.18 -0.82
C VAL A 194 -13.33 14.55 -2.18
N ALA A 195 -14.57 14.14 -2.44
CA ALA A 195 -15.27 14.59 -3.63
C ALA A 195 -15.33 16.13 -3.64
N GLY A 196 -14.92 16.75 -4.74
CA GLY A 196 -15.12 18.19 -4.93
C GLY A 196 -16.61 18.50 -5.09
N PRO A 197 -17.02 19.78 -4.88
CA PRO A 197 -18.35 20.21 -5.27
C PRO A 197 -18.57 19.90 -6.77
N ALA A 198 -19.76 19.40 -7.09
CA ALA A 198 -20.18 19.08 -8.45
C ALA A 198 -20.34 20.33 -9.31
#